data_AF-A0A524EV48-F1
#
_entry.id   AF-A0A524EV48-F1
#
_cell.length_a   1.000
_cell.length_b   1.000
_cell.length_c   1.000
_cell.angle_alpha   90.00
_cell.angle_beta   90.00
_cell.angle_gamma   90.00
#
_symmetry.space_group_name_H-M   'P 1'
#
loop_
_entity.id
_entity.type
_entity.pdbx_description
1 polymer ?
#
loop_
_entity_poly.entity_id
_entity_poly.type
_entity_poly.pdbx_seq_one_letter_code
_entity_poly.pdbx_strand_id
1 'polypeptide(L)'
;METPKIEWKQSLVKSIIYRGLTLVLGTTTAFLVTGSIEIATGTALLTEASQAVFYFVYELIWSNISRRRLEEKIIEDIRKRQIDLKIDYSSIMEIAYHMSQVDTFIPKLYLSVKNFFNKLLENEQLEEIHDEIKKYKSYFETTHAKRKLIF
;
A
#
# COMPACT_ATOMS: atom_id res chain seq x y z
N MET A 1 -12.28 -18.39 4.46
CA MET A 1 -12.72 -17.77 3.19
C MET A 1 -12.21 -18.65 2.07
N GLU A 2 -13.01 -19.62 1.64
CA GLU A 2 -12.69 -20.45 0.49
C GLU A 2 -12.90 -19.61 -0.77
N THR A 3 -11.83 -19.25 -1.46
CA THR A 3 -11.93 -18.65 -2.80
C THR A 3 -12.54 -19.70 -3.73
N PRO A 4 -13.68 -19.43 -4.39
CA PRO A 4 -14.23 -20.39 -5.34
C PRO A 4 -13.22 -20.59 -6.45
N LYS A 5 -12.70 -21.81 -6.59
CA LYS A 5 -11.94 -22.26 -7.76
C LYS A 5 -12.89 -22.24 -8.96
N ILE A 6 -13.16 -21.06 -9.50
CA ILE A 6 -13.83 -20.92 -10.79
C ILE A 6 -12.84 -21.52 -11.79
N GLU A 7 -13.13 -22.73 -12.25
CA GLU A 7 -12.32 -23.42 -13.23
C GLU A 7 -12.20 -22.51 -14.45
N TRP A 8 -10.99 -22.01 -14.71
CA TRP A 8 -10.71 -21.02 -15.76
C TRP A 8 -11.29 -21.45 -17.12
N LYS A 9 -11.34 -22.77 -17.37
CA LYS A 9 -12.02 -23.40 -18.50
C LYS A 9 -13.51 -23.07 -18.59
N GLN A 10 -14.25 -23.16 -17.49
CA GLN A 10 -15.68 -22.81 -17.45
C GLN A 10 -15.92 -21.32 -17.70
N SER A 11 -15.03 -20.45 -17.20
CA SER A 11 -15.10 -19.00 -17.45
C SER A 11 -14.85 -18.67 -18.93
N LEU A 12 -13.83 -19.27 -19.54
CA LEU A 12 -13.55 -19.14 -20.96
C LEU A 12 -14.71 -19.63 -21.82
N VAL A 13 -15.26 -20.81 -21.51
CA VAL A 13 -16.41 -21.38 -22.25
C VAL A 13 -17.63 -20.47 -22.15
N LYS A 14 -17.97 -19.98 -20.95
CA LYS A 14 -19.06 -19.02 -20.77
C LYS A 14 -18.85 -17.74 -21.58
N SER A 15 -17.63 -17.23 -21.61
CA SER A 15 -17.30 -16.02 -22.36
C SER A 15 -17.45 -16.23 -23.87
N ILE A 16 -16.96 -17.36 -24.40
CA ILE A 16 -17.08 -17.71 -25.83
C ILE A 16 -18.55 -17.89 -26.21
N ILE A 17 -19.34 -18.61 -25.40
CA ILE A 17 -20.78 -18.82 -25.64
C ILE A 17 -21.52 -17.49 -25.65
N TYR A 18 -21.27 -16.64 -24.65
CA TYR A 18 -21.91 -15.34 -24.54
C TYR A 18 -21.63 -14.48 -25.77
N ARG A 19 -20.37 -14.44 -26.22
CA ARG A 19 -19.93 -13.66 -27.38
C ARG A 19 -20.48 -14.21 -28.69
N GLY A 20 -20.56 -15.54 -28.83
CA GLY A 20 -21.25 -16.17 -29.96
C GLY A 20 -22.74 -15.80 -30.01
N LEU A 21 -23.42 -15.80 -28.87
CA LEU A 21 -24.81 -15.35 -28.75
C LEU A 21 -24.98 -13.89 -29.15
N THR A 22 -24.12 -12.99 -28.67
CA THR A 22 -24.20 -11.56 -29.00
C THR A 22 -23.99 -11.31 -30.48
N LEU A 23 -23.06 -12.04 -31.09
CA LEU A 23 -22.76 -11.94 -32.52
C LEU A 23 -23.91 -12.46 -33.38
N VAL A 24 -24.53 -13.59 -33.02
CA VAL A 24 -25.73 -14.11 -33.69
C VAL A 24 -26.89 -13.12 -33.55
N LEU A 25 -27.09 -12.55 -32.37
CA LEU A 25 -28.16 -11.58 -32.12
C LEU A 25 -27.94 -10.31 -32.93
N GLY A 26 -26.73 -9.75 -32.91
CA GLY A 26 -26.35 -8.58 -33.69
C GLY A 26 -26.49 -8.80 -35.19
N THR A 27 -26.08 -9.97 -35.69
CA THR A 27 -26.24 -10.35 -37.10
C THR A 27 -27.71 -10.50 -37.47
N THR A 28 -28.52 -11.13 -36.61
CA THR A 28 -29.96 -11.30 -36.86
C THR A 28 -30.69 -9.95 -36.87
N THR A 29 -30.39 -9.07 -35.91
CA THR A 29 -30.96 -7.72 -35.87
C THR A 29 -30.53 -6.90 -37.08
N ALA A 30 -29.26 -6.93 -37.47
CA ALA A 30 -28.79 -6.23 -38.64
C ALA A 30 -29.42 -6.78 -39.92
N PHE A 31 -29.58 -8.11 -40.03
CA PHE A 31 -30.23 -8.77 -41.17
C PHE A 31 -31.70 -8.39 -41.30
N LEU A 32 -32.43 -8.30 -40.19
CA LEU A 32 -33.83 -7.83 -40.20
C LEU A 32 -33.95 -6.38 -40.71
N VAL A 33 -32.92 -5.57 -40.55
CA VAL A 33 -32.89 -4.16 -40.99
C VAL A 33 -32.41 -4.02 -42.43
N THR A 34 -31.35 -4.74 -42.83
CA THR A 34 -30.73 -4.58 -44.15
C THR A 34 -31.24 -5.56 -45.20
N GLY A 35 -31.86 -6.68 -44.80
CA GLY A 35 -32.31 -7.75 -45.69
C GLY A 35 -31.17 -8.55 -46.36
N SER A 36 -29.90 -8.24 -46.05
CA SER A 36 -28.72 -8.88 -46.63
C SER A 36 -27.82 -9.47 -45.56
N ILE A 37 -27.54 -10.77 -45.68
CA ILE A 37 -26.74 -11.52 -44.70
C ILE A 37 -25.27 -11.08 -44.69
N GLU A 38 -24.74 -10.68 -45.84
CA GLU A 38 -23.35 -10.20 -45.98
C GLU A 38 -23.15 -8.89 -45.24
N ILE A 39 -24.06 -7.93 -45.45
CA ILE A 39 -24.01 -6.62 -44.79
C ILE A 39 -24.24 -6.78 -43.29
N ALA A 40 -25.17 -7.64 -42.89
CA ALA A 40 -25.49 -7.89 -41.49
C ALA A 40 -24.31 -8.48 -40.71
N THR A 41 -23.66 -9.50 -41.28
CA THR A 41 -22.51 -10.17 -40.65
C THR A 41 -21.32 -9.22 -40.57
N GLY A 42 -21.05 -8.46 -41.64
CA GLY A 42 -19.99 -7.45 -41.65
C GLY A 42 -20.20 -6.36 -40.60
N THR A 43 -21.45 -5.90 -40.43
CA THR A 43 -21.81 -4.88 -39.44
C THR A 43 -21.65 -5.41 -38.01
N ALA A 44 -22.09 -6.64 -37.74
CA ALA A 44 -21.95 -7.26 -36.43
C ALA A 44 -20.47 -7.44 -36.03
N LEU A 45 -19.63 -7.92 -36.96
CA LEU A 45 -18.19 -8.06 -36.73
C LEU A 45 -17.50 -6.71 -36.49
N LEU A 46 -17.84 -5.68 -37.27
CA LEU A 46 -17.31 -4.33 -37.07
C LEU A 46 -17.73 -3.74 -35.72
N THR A 47 -18.95 -4.03 -35.27
CA THR A 47 -19.46 -3.58 -33.98
C THR A 47 -18.66 -4.19 -32.83
N GLU A 48 -18.48 -5.51 -32.84
CA GLU A 48 -17.69 -6.23 -31.82
C GLU A 48 -16.21 -5.80 -31.83
N ALA A 49 -15.62 -5.60 -33.01
CA ALA A 49 -14.25 -5.11 -33.14
C ALA A 49 -14.12 -3.68 -32.57
N SER A 50 -15.07 -2.80 -32.89
CA SER A 50 -15.11 -1.44 -32.36
C SER A 50 -15.24 -1.44 -30.84
N GLN A 51 -16.15 -2.25 -30.30
CA GLN A 51 -16.33 -2.41 -28.85
C GLN A 51 -15.05 -2.89 -28.16
N ALA A 52 -14.33 -3.85 -28.75
CA ALA A 52 -13.06 -4.31 -28.22
C ALA A 52 -12.00 -3.19 -28.17
N VAL A 53 -11.91 -2.38 -29.23
CA VAL A 53 -11.01 -1.21 -29.27
C VAL A 53 -11.38 -0.18 -28.21
N PHE A 54 -12.67 0.17 -28.10
CA PHE A 54 -13.13 1.13 -27.10
C PHE A 54 -12.87 0.64 -25.67
N TYR A 55 -13.12 -0.65 -25.40
CA TYR A 55 -12.85 -1.23 -24.09
C TYR A 55 -11.35 -1.20 -23.76
N PHE A 56 -10.50 -1.53 -24.73
CA PHE A 56 -9.05 -1.48 -24.56
C PHE A 56 -8.55 -0.06 -24.28
N VAL A 57 -9.06 0.94 -25.01
CA VAL A 57 -8.73 2.35 -24.77
C VAL A 57 -9.20 2.80 -23.38
N TYR A 58 -10.42 2.41 -22.98
CA TYR A 58 -10.94 2.69 -21.64
C TYR A 58 -10.05 2.09 -20.54
N GLU A 59 -9.67 0.82 -20.67
CA GLU A 59 -8.74 0.12 -19.77
C GLU A 59 -7.40 0.83 -19.67
N LEU A 60 -6.82 1.25 -20.81
CA LEU A 60 -5.56 2.01 -20.85
C LEU A 60 -5.65 3.32 -20.08
N ILE A 61 -6.69 4.11 -20.33
CA ILE A 61 -6.92 5.40 -19.66
C ILE A 61 -7.10 5.17 -18.16
N TRP A 62 -7.95 4.23 -17.78
CA TRP A 62 -8.28 3.97 -16.39
C TRP A 62 -7.11 3.36 -15.60
N SER A 63 -6.33 2.48 -16.22
CA SER A 63 -5.12 1.90 -15.63
C SER A 63 -4.08 2.97 -15.30
N ASN A 64 -3.88 3.94 -16.20
CA ASN A 64 -2.96 5.05 -15.98
C ASN A 64 -3.43 5.96 -14.83
N ILE A 65 -4.72 6.27 -14.76
CA ILE A 65 -5.31 7.08 -13.67
C ILE A 65 -5.22 6.34 -12.33
N SER A 66 -5.51 5.04 -12.32
CA SER A 66 -5.49 4.22 -11.11
C SER A 66 -4.08 4.06 -10.56
N ARG A 67 -3.06 3.92 -11.43
CA ARG A 67 -1.65 3.91 -11.04
C ARG A 67 -1.25 5.20 -10.30
N ARG A 68 -1.61 6.37 -10.85
CA ARG A 68 -1.31 7.67 -10.21
C ARG A 68 -1.91 7.79 -8.82
N ARG A 69 -3.15 7.36 -8.63
CA ARG A 69 -3.80 7.38 -7.30
C ARG A 69 -3.15 6.42 -6.30
N LEU A 70 -2.62 5.29 -6.78
CA LEU A 70 -1.92 4.34 -5.93
C LEU A 70 -0.57 4.92 -5.46
N GLU A 71 0.16 5.57 -6.37
CA GLU A 71 1.41 6.27 -6.05
C GLU A 71 1.20 7.39 -5.02
N GLU A 72 0.15 8.20 -5.19
CA GLU A 72 -0.20 9.26 -4.22
C GLU A 72 -0.48 8.70 -2.82
N LYS A 73 -1.24 7.60 -2.71
CA LYS A 73 -1.50 6.94 -1.42
C LYS A 73 -0.23 6.39 -0.76
N ILE A 74 0.65 5.78 -1.55
CA ILE A 74 1.93 5.25 -1.04
C ILE A 74 2.80 6.41 -0.51
N ILE A 75 2.85 7.53 -1.23
CA ILE A 75 3.62 8.72 -0.81
C ILE A 75 3.03 9.33 0.48
N GLU A 76 1.70 9.42 0.60
CA GLU A 76 1.06 9.88 1.84
C GLU A 76 1.34 8.96 3.03
N ASP A 77 1.27 7.64 2.84
CA ASP A 77 1.57 6.67 3.90
C ASP A 77 3.04 6.77 4.35
N ILE A 78 3.99 6.92 3.41
CA ILE A 78 5.41 7.14 3.73
C ILE A 78 5.60 8.44 4.50
N ARG A 79 4.98 9.54 4.05
CA ARG A 79 5.06 10.85 4.71
C ARG A 79 4.50 10.79 6.14
N LYS A 80 3.35 10.13 6.33
CA LYS A 80 2.72 9.98 7.65
C LYS A 80 3.64 9.22 8.61
N ARG A 81 4.23 8.10 8.16
CA ARG A 81 5.21 7.34 8.96
C ARG A 81 6.43 8.17 9.33
N GLN A 82 6.94 9.01 8.42
CA GLN A 82 8.06 9.91 8.73
C GLN A 82 7.68 10.99 9.76
N ILE A 83 6.47 11.55 9.69
CA ILE A 83 5.98 12.53 10.67
C ILE A 83 5.84 11.88 12.05
N ASP A 84 5.25 10.68 12.12
CA ASP A 84 5.09 9.94 13.37
C ASP A 84 6.45 9.61 14.01
N LEU A 85 7.44 9.18 13.22
CA LEU A 85 8.81 8.91 13.70
C LEU A 85 9.51 10.18 14.23
N LYS A 86 9.32 11.33 13.56
CA LYS A 86 9.92 12.60 13.98
C LYS A 86 9.32 13.09 15.30
N ILE A 87 8.00 12.96 15.47
CA ILE A 87 7.29 13.33 16.69
C ILE A 87 7.72 12.45 17.86
N ASP A 88 7.88 11.14 17.63
CA ASP A 88 8.32 10.20 18.68
C ASP A 88 9.76 10.52 19.14
N TYR A 89 10.69 10.70 18.20
CA TYR A 89 12.09 11.02 18.53
C TYR A 89 12.24 12.35 19.30
N SER A 90 11.59 13.43 18.84
CA SER A 90 11.70 14.74 19.52
C SER A 90 11.08 14.69 20.91
N SER A 91 9.93 14.04 21.06
CA SER A 91 9.24 13.92 22.35
C SER A 91 10.06 13.09 23.34
N ILE A 92 10.69 12.02 22.87
CA ILE A 92 11.54 11.18 23.72
C ILE A 92 12.82 11.90 24.12
N MET A 93 13.43 12.68 23.22
CA MET A 93 14.60 13.50 23.56
C MET A 93 14.25 14.62 24.54
N GLU A 94 13.10 15.27 24.37
CA GLU A 94 12.59 16.29 25.29
C GLU A 94 12.32 15.69 26.67
N ILE A 95 11.65 14.53 26.74
CA ILE A 95 11.43 13.81 28.00
C ILE A 95 12.76 13.41 28.64
N ALA A 96 13.70 12.85 27.88
CA ALA A 96 15.02 12.45 28.39
C ALA A 96 15.82 13.67 28.91
N TYR A 97 15.71 14.82 28.24
CA TYR A 97 16.31 16.07 28.67
C TYR A 97 15.69 16.57 29.98
N HIS A 98 14.36 16.61 30.08
CA HIS A 98 13.68 16.97 31.33
C HIS A 98 13.98 15.98 32.46
N MET A 99 14.10 14.68 32.18
CA MET A 99 14.55 13.68 33.16
C MET A 99 15.98 13.91 33.66
N SER A 100 16.86 14.46 32.82
CA SER A 100 18.20 14.86 33.25
C SER A 100 18.14 15.97 34.30
N GLN A 101 17.18 16.89 34.17
CA GLN A 101 17.02 18.05 35.05
C GLN A 101 16.24 17.78 36.35
N VAL A 102 15.36 16.77 36.39
CA VAL A 102 14.55 16.47 37.57
C VAL A 102 15.31 15.55 38.54
N ASP A 103 15.33 15.92 39.83
CA ASP A 103 16.02 15.16 40.90
C ASP A 103 15.33 13.84 41.27
N THR A 104 14.04 13.69 40.96
CA THR A 104 13.26 12.50 41.30
C THR A 104 13.49 11.37 40.29
N PHE A 105 14.26 10.35 40.68
CA PHE A 105 14.48 9.17 39.84
C PHE A 105 13.25 8.24 39.83
N ILE A 106 12.68 7.99 38.64
CA ILE A 106 11.54 7.05 38.46
C ILE A 106 12.03 5.79 37.70
N PRO A 107 12.18 4.63 38.38
CA PRO A 107 12.74 3.42 37.77
C PRO A 107 11.99 2.90 36.54
N LYS A 108 10.65 2.96 36.57
CA LYS A 108 9.80 2.53 35.43
C LYS A 108 10.06 3.34 34.17
N LEU A 109 10.33 4.63 34.32
CA LEU A 109 10.58 5.53 33.20
C LEU A 109 12.00 5.35 32.66
N TYR A 110 12.98 5.17 33.55
CA TYR A 110 14.35 4.78 33.16
C TYR A 110 14.39 3.51 32.31
N LEU A 111 13.65 2.47 32.74
CA LEU A 111 13.52 1.22 31.97
C LEU A 111 12.83 1.45 30.62
N SER A 112 11.83 2.33 30.56
CA SER A 112 11.11 2.63 29.33
C SER A 112 12.02 3.31 28.30
N VAL A 113 12.79 4.32 28.71
CA VAL A 113 13.77 5.00 27.85
C VAL A 113 14.91 4.05 27.43
N LYS A 114 15.39 3.20 28.35
CA LYS A 114 16.39 2.17 28.04
C LYS A 114 15.88 1.17 27.01
N ASN A 115 14.64 0.70 27.17
CA ASN A 115 14.00 -0.22 26.23
C ASN A 115 13.75 0.43 24.87
N PHE A 116 13.46 1.74 24.84
CA PHE A 116 13.37 2.49 23.60
C PHE A 116 14.71 2.48 22.84
N PHE A 117 15.83 2.81 23.51
CA PHE A 117 17.15 2.72 22.88
C PHE A 117 17.48 1.31 22.38
N ASN A 118 17.10 0.25 23.12
CA ASN A 118 17.28 -1.13 22.67
C ASN A 118 16.47 -1.43 21.40
N LYS A 119 15.20 -1.03 21.37
CA LYS A 119 14.33 -1.22 20.19
C LYS A 119 14.82 -0.45 18.97
N LEU A 120 15.39 0.74 19.16
CA LEU A 120 16.01 1.49 18.08
C LEU A 120 17.24 0.78 17.51
N LEU A 121 18.04 0.12 18.37
CA LEU A 121 19.23 -0.65 17.96
C LEU A 121 18.88 -2.02 17.36
N GLU A 122 17.66 -2.51 17.55
CA GLU A 122 17.13 -3.75 16.95
C GLU A 122 16.56 -3.51 15.53
N ASN A 123 16.44 -2.25 15.08
CA ASN A 123 15.83 -1.91 13.81
C ASN A 123 16.86 -1.81 12.68
N GLU A 124 16.83 -2.75 11.73
CA GLU A 124 17.72 -2.79 10.55
C GLU A 124 17.66 -1.51 9.70
N GLN A 125 16.55 -0.77 9.70
CA GLN A 125 16.42 0.47 8.94
C GLN A 125 17.22 1.64 9.53
N LEU A 126 17.68 1.52 10.78
CA LEU A 126 18.42 2.56 11.50
C LEU A 126 19.90 2.22 11.64
N GLU A 127 20.39 1.22 10.90
CA GLU A 127 21.78 0.73 10.98
C GLU A 127 22.81 1.85 10.79
N GLU A 128 22.54 2.78 9.86
CA GLU A 128 23.42 3.93 9.57
C GLU A 128 23.62 4.88 10.77
N ILE A 129 22.66 4.93 11.70
CA ILE A 129 22.69 5.81 12.88
C ILE A 129 22.87 5.04 14.20
N HIS A 130 23.07 3.72 14.15
CA HIS A 130 23.22 2.89 15.34
C HIS A 130 24.38 3.33 16.25
N ASP A 131 25.49 3.80 15.67
CA ASP A 131 26.63 4.30 16.44
C ASP A 131 26.28 5.56 17.25
N GLU A 132 25.49 6.47 16.67
CA GLU A 132 24.99 7.65 17.38
C GLU A 132 24.01 7.27 18.48
N ILE A 133 23.06 6.37 18.19
CA ILE A 133 22.08 5.87 19.15
C ILE A 133 22.80 5.20 20.33
N LYS A 134 23.84 4.41 20.06
CA LYS A 134 24.67 3.74 21.08
C LYS A 134 25.41 4.76 21.96
N LYS A 135 25.93 5.84 21.36
CA LYS A 135 26.57 6.94 22.10
C LYS A 135 25.58 7.64 23.03
N TYR A 136 24.37 7.97 22.56
CA TYR A 136 23.33 8.59 23.39
C TYR A 136 22.82 7.67 24.50
N LYS A 137 22.62 6.37 24.20
CA LYS A 137 22.27 5.36 25.21
C LYS A 137 23.33 5.28 26.29
N SER A 138 24.61 5.25 25.93
CA SER A 138 25.72 5.19 26.88
C SER A 138 25.79 6.45 27.75
N TYR A 139 25.59 7.63 27.16
CA TYR A 139 25.50 8.90 27.90
C TYR A 139 24.33 8.91 28.90
N PHE A 140 23.16 8.44 28.48
CA PHE A 140 21.99 8.30 29.36
C PHE A 140 22.26 7.33 30.52
N GLU A 141 22.78 6.14 30.23
CA GLU A 141 23.10 5.15 31.26
C GLU A 141 24.15 5.66 32.25
N THR A 142 25.20 6.33 31.79
CA THR A 142 26.26 6.89 32.67
C THR A 142 25.77 8.05 33.52
N THR A 143 24.97 8.95 32.95
CA THR A 143 24.38 10.10 33.66
C THR A 143 23.44 9.66 34.78
N HIS A 144 22.68 8.58 34.55
CA HIS A 144 21.68 8.09 35.50
C HIS A 144 22.16 6.88 36.34
N ALA A 145 23.30 6.26 36.03
CA ALA A 145 23.87 5.13 36.78
C ALA A 145 24.13 5.49 38.26
N LYS A 146 24.57 6.71 38.55
CA LYS A 146 24.81 7.18 39.92
C LYS A 146 23.51 7.36 40.72
N ARG A 147 22.39 7.63 40.05
CA ARG A 147 21.06 7.81 40.67
C ARG A 147 20.40 6.47 41.04
N LYS A 148 20.91 5.36 40.49
CA LYS A 148 20.49 3.99 40.83
C LYS A 148 20.91 3.56 42.25
N LEU A 149 21.83 4.29 42.90
CA LEU A 149 22.44 3.94 44.19
C LEU A 149 21.78 4.60 45.42
N ILE A 150 20.73 5.43 45.24
CA ILE A 150 20.09 6.19 46.34
C ILE A 150 18.75 5.56 46.80
N PHE A 151 18.44 4.34 46.37
CA PHE A 151 17.33 3.55 46.91
C PHE A 151 17.76 2.13 47.24
#